data_AF-A0A2J0MB92-F1
#
_entry.id   AF-A0A2J0MB92-F1
#
_cell.length_a   1.000
_cell.length_b   1.000
_cell.length_c   1.000
_cell.angle_alpha   90.00
_cell.angle_beta   90.00
_cell.angle_gamma   90.00
#
_symmetry.space_group_name_H-M   'P 1'
#
loop_
_entity.id
_entity.type
_entity.pdbx_description
1 polymer ?
#
loop_
_entity_poly.entity_id
_entity_poly.type
_entity_poly.pdbx_seq_one_letter_code
_entity_poly.pdbx_strand_id
1 'polypeptide(L)'
;MKKLIILSLFFAGFCGAAIAQSAAFKTFYVYSDNGSPDNHFIPAGWMGDHSDVTLDQGTTEAFYSGLTSIKITYSNKASKNNRWAGVFWQEPERNWGTIENAGFDLTGATKLTFWAKGKNGNERIEEFKMGGITGAFGDTDTAGIGPIVLTQEWKQYTINLSGKNLRRIIGGFAWSVNLDNDPQGCTFYLDDIKYE
;
A
#
# COMPACT_ATOMS: atom_id res chain seq x y z
N MET A 1 -3.52 30.63 -77.86
CA MET A 1 -3.22 29.23 -77.45
C MET A 1 -2.94 29.25 -75.95
N LYS A 2 -3.74 28.51 -75.17
CA LYS A 2 -3.73 28.46 -73.70
C LYS A 2 -2.75 27.38 -73.19
N LYS A 3 -2.42 27.47 -71.90
CA LYS A 3 -1.80 26.46 -70.98
C LYS A 3 -0.28 26.64 -70.79
N LEU A 4 0.32 26.52 -69.61
CA LEU A 4 -0.12 26.04 -68.29
C LEU A 4 0.85 26.63 -67.24
N ILE A 5 0.35 27.27 -66.19
CA ILE A 5 1.16 27.63 -65.01
C ILE A 5 1.11 26.42 -64.07
N ILE A 6 2.24 25.80 -63.81
CA ILE A 6 2.36 24.72 -62.81
C ILE A 6 2.60 25.40 -61.46
N LEU A 7 1.57 25.37 -60.61
CA LEU A 7 1.63 25.82 -59.23
C LEU A 7 2.07 24.64 -58.36
N SER A 8 3.31 24.66 -57.88
CA SER A 8 3.85 23.66 -56.96
C SER A 8 3.27 23.91 -55.56
N LEU A 9 2.24 23.15 -55.17
CA LEU A 9 1.81 23.10 -53.77
C LEU A 9 2.80 22.27 -52.96
N PHE A 10 3.62 22.94 -52.15
CA PHE A 10 4.33 22.30 -51.04
C PHE A 10 3.32 22.02 -49.92
N PHE A 11 2.92 20.76 -49.75
CA PHE A 11 2.16 20.30 -48.60
C PHE A 11 3.13 20.07 -47.44
N ALA A 12 3.26 21.04 -46.54
CA ALA A 12 3.97 20.84 -45.27
C ALA A 12 3.09 19.97 -44.37
N GLY A 13 3.33 18.66 -44.37
CA GLY A 13 2.70 17.73 -43.44
C GLY A 13 3.21 17.98 -42.02
N PHE A 14 2.45 18.74 -41.23
CA PHE A 14 2.68 18.88 -39.80
C PHE A 14 2.21 17.58 -39.13
N CYS A 15 3.13 16.64 -38.91
CA CYS A 15 2.88 15.44 -38.12
C CYS A 15 2.85 15.86 -36.64
N GLY A 16 1.69 16.33 -36.18
CA GLY A 16 1.45 16.56 -34.76
C GLY A 16 1.45 15.21 -34.04
N ALA A 17 2.54 14.87 -33.37
CA ALA A 17 2.53 13.78 -32.41
C ALA A 17 1.55 14.16 -31.30
N ALA A 18 0.38 13.51 -31.28
CA ALA A 18 -0.53 13.61 -30.16
C ALA A 18 0.18 13.01 -28.94
N ILE A 19 0.66 13.87 -28.04
CA ILE A 19 1.10 13.43 -26.72
C ILE A 19 -0.17 12.94 -26.04
N ALA A 20 -0.31 11.62 -25.89
CA ALA A 20 -1.36 11.05 -25.07
C ALA A 20 -1.11 11.54 -23.63
N GLN A 21 -1.93 12.49 -23.18
CA GLN A 21 -1.98 12.88 -21.78
C GLN A 21 -2.41 11.62 -21.01
N SER A 22 -1.49 10.98 -20.29
CA SER A 22 -1.87 9.90 -19.36
C SER A 22 -2.92 10.47 -18.42
N ALA A 23 -4.07 9.80 -18.33
CA ALA A 23 -5.04 10.12 -17.28
C ALA A 23 -4.31 10.03 -15.93
N ALA A 24 -4.53 11.02 -15.06
CA ALA A 24 -4.00 10.98 -13.71
C ALA A 24 -4.54 9.72 -12.99
N PHE A 25 -3.66 9.03 -12.25
CA PHE A 25 -4.07 7.87 -11.46
C PHE A 25 -5.16 8.29 -10.46
N LYS A 26 -6.25 7.52 -10.41
CA LYS A 26 -7.32 7.75 -9.43
C LYS A 26 -6.87 7.16 -8.11
N THR A 27 -6.86 7.97 -7.05
CA THR A 27 -6.55 7.52 -5.69
C THR A 27 -7.30 6.24 -5.35
N PHE A 28 -6.57 5.27 -4.81
CA PHE A 28 -7.08 3.95 -4.46
C PHE A 28 -6.76 3.65 -3.00
N TYR A 29 -7.81 3.53 -2.17
CA TYR A 29 -7.65 3.36 -0.74
C TYR A 29 -7.53 1.89 -0.35
N VAL A 30 -6.53 1.60 0.48
CA VAL A 30 -6.53 0.40 1.32
C VAL A 30 -7.38 0.67 2.56
N TYR A 31 -7.22 1.85 3.16
CA TYR A 31 -8.01 2.29 4.31
C TYR A 31 -8.19 3.81 4.31
N SER A 32 -9.43 4.26 4.48
CA SER A 32 -9.82 5.65 4.71
C SER A 32 -10.47 5.82 6.09
N ASP A 33 -11.57 5.11 6.32
CA ASP A 33 -12.28 5.00 7.59
C ASP A 33 -12.92 3.61 7.69
N ASN A 34 -13.21 3.16 8.90
CA ASN A 34 -13.89 1.89 9.12
C ASN A 34 -15.25 1.85 8.41
N GLY A 35 -15.47 0.82 7.60
CA GLY A 35 -16.71 0.64 6.83
C GLY A 35 -16.87 1.57 5.63
N SER A 36 -15.85 2.38 5.30
CA SER A 36 -15.87 3.17 4.07
C SER A 36 -15.98 2.27 2.83
N PRO A 37 -16.87 2.58 1.87
CA PRO A 37 -17.00 1.81 0.63
C PRO A 37 -15.80 1.98 -0.30
N ASP A 38 -14.94 2.97 -0.06
CA ASP A 38 -13.71 3.19 -0.83
C ASP A 38 -12.55 2.30 -0.37
N ASN A 39 -12.69 1.60 0.77
CA ASN A 39 -11.65 0.69 1.25
C ASN A 39 -11.59 -0.57 0.39
N HIS A 40 -10.36 -0.98 0.09
CA HIS A 40 -10.05 -2.23 -0.60
C HIS A 40 -9.09 -3.07 0.22
N PHE A 41 -8.96 -4.36 -0.14
CA PHE A 41 -8.19 -5.37 0.58
C PHE A 41 -8.72 -5.66 2.00
N ILE A 42 -8.32 -6.81 2.56
CA ILE A 42 -8.78 -7.31 3.85
C ILE A 42 -7.57 -7.70 4.71
N PRO A 43 -7.42 -7.25 5.97
CA PRO A 43 -6.31 -7.63 6.85
C PRO A 43 -6.42 -9.09 7.31
N ALA A 44 -6.17 -10.01 6.38
CA ALA A 44 -6.34 -11.45 6.57
C ALA A 44 -5.03 -12.23 6.44
N GLY A 45 -3.94 -11.58 6.03
CA GLY A 45 -2.64 -12.20 5.82
C GLY A 45 -1.81 -12.23 7.10
N TRP A 46 -2.27 -12.96 8.10
CA TRP A 46 -1.63 -13.05 9.42
C TRP A 46 -0.33 -13.86 9.38
N MET A 47 0.75 -13.32 9.95
CA MET A 47 2.10 -13.90 9.92
C MET A 47 2.77 -13.91 11.30
N GLY A 48 3.71 -14.83 11.49
CA GLY A 48 4.49 -14.93 12.73
C GLY A 48 3.63 -15.29 13.95
N ASP A 49 3.91 -14.67 15.10
CA ASP A 49 3.17 -14.82 16.35
C ASP A 49 1.81 -14.09 16.32
N HIS A 50 1.07 -14.21 15.22
CA HIS A 50 -0.16 -13.46 14.99
C HIS A 50 -1.27 -13.72 16.03
N SER A 51 -1.18 -14.80 16.81
CA SER A 51 -2.09 -15.05 17.95
C SER A 51 -1.92 -14.02 19.08
N ASP A 52 -0.81 -13.29 19.09
CA ASP A 52 -0.50 -12.24 20.06
C ASP A 52 -0.78 -10.84 19.52
N VAL A 53 -1.36 -10.74 18.32
CA VAL A 53 -1.73 -9.49 17.66
C VAL A 53 -3.23 -9.24 17.81
N THR A 54 -3.58 -8.02 18.22
CA THR A 54 -4.93 -7.46 18.10
C THR A 54 -4.92 -6.36 17.05
N LEU A 55 -5.86 -6.41 16.11
CA LEU A 55 -6.05 -5.39 15.07
C LEU A 55 -7.50 -4.90 15.13
N ASP A 56 -7.68 -3.62 15.43
CA ASP A 56 -8.96 -2.93 15.46
C ASP A 56 -8.98 -1.88 14.35
N GLN A 57 -9.76 -2.09 13.30
CA GLN A 57 -9.87 -1.17 12.16
C GLN A 57 -10.76 0.05 12.42
N GLY A 58 -11.49 0.07 13.55
CA GLY A 58 -12.51 1.08 13.85
C GLY A 58 -12.24 1.82 15.15
N THR A 59 -10.98 1.98 15.53
CA THR A 59 -10.65 2.64 16.79
C THR A 59 -11.02 4.12 16.71
N THR A 60 -11.56 4.65 17.80
CA THR A 60 -11.85 6.10 17.96
C THR A 60 -10.92 6.75 18.99
N GLU A 61 -9.98 5.99 19.57
CA GLU A 61 -9.02 6.52 20.56
C GLU A 61 -8.09 7.59 19.96
N ALA A 62 -7.67 7.39 18.71
CA ALA A 62 -6.82 8.29 17.97
C ALA A 62 -7.06 8.06 16.47
N PHE A 63 -7.14 9.14 15.70
CA PHE A 63 -7.23 9.12 14.24
C PHE A 63 -6.55 10.39 13.69
N TYR A 64 -6.06 10.33 12.46
CA TYR A 64 -5.48 11.47 11.77
C TYR A 64 -6.54 12.22 10.97
N SER A 65 -7.36 11.49 10.22
CA SER A 65 -8.45 12.01 9.41
C SER A 65 -9.74 11.24 9.67
N GLY A 66 -10.88 11.80 9.24
CA GLY A 66 -12.15 11.08 9.33
C GLY A 66 -12.64 10.90 10.77
N LEU A 67 -13.07 9.68 11.09
CA LEU A 67 -13.69 9.32 12.37
C LEU A 67 -12.97 8.16 13.08
N THR A 68 -12.19 7.37 12.35
CA THR A 68 -11.57 6.14 12.84
C THR A 68 -10.18 5.94 12.28
N SER A 69 -9.37 5.15 12.99
CA SER A 69 -8.11 4.63 12.44
C SER A 69 -7.93 3.16 12.76
N ILE A 70 -6.83 2.58 12.30
CA ILE A 70 -6.45 1.20 12.62
C ILE A 70 -5.51 1.23 13.83
N LYS A 71 -5.90 0.54 14.91
CA LYS A 71 -5.02 0.26 16.06
C LYS A 71 -4.50 -1.16 15.98
N ILE A 72 -3.18 -1.29 16.05
CA ILE A 72 -2.49 -2.58 16.10
C ILE A 72 -1.80 -2.69 17.46
N THR A 73 -1.94 -3.83 18.12
CA THR A 73 -1.16 -4.18 19.32
C THR A 73 -0.56 -5.57 19.15
N TYR A 74 0.75 -5.68 19.31
CA TYR A 74 1.45 -6.96 19.40
C TYR A 74 2.01 -7.12 20.81
N SER A 75 1.55 -8.14 21.53
CA SER A 75 2.03 -8.43 22.89
C SER A 75 3.34 -9.21 22.89
N ASN A 76 4.12 -9.12 23.97
CA ASN A 76 5.41 -9.78 24.10
C ASN A 76 5.35 -11.27 24.51
N LYS A 77 4.21 -11.94 24.34
CA LYS A 77 4.03 -13.34 24.75
C LYS A 77 4.87 -14.31 23.94
N ALA A 78 5.10 -14.01 22.66
CA ALA A 78 5.79 -14.88 21.71
C ALA A 78 5.19 -16.31 21.67
N SER A 79 3.87 -16.42 21.63
CA SER A 79 3.12 -17.67 21.81
C SER A 79 3.45 -18.77 20.79
N LYS A 80 4.00 -18.41 19.62
CA LYS A 80 4.48 -19.38 18.61
C LYS A 80 6.00 -19.41 18.46
N ASN A 81 6.73 -18.80 19.40
CA ASN A 81 8.19 -18.71 19.44
C ASN A 81 8.85 -18.06 18.21
N ASN A 82 8.12 -17.27 17.40
CA ASN A 82 8.74 -16.57 16.26
C ASN A 82 9.39 -15.26 16.68
N ARG A 83 8.88 -14.60 17.72
CA ARG A 83 9.31 -13.27 18.22
C ARG A 83 9.12 -12.14 17.21
N TRP A 84 8.31 -12.36 16.18
CA TRP A 84 7.89 -11.34 15.23
C TRP A 84 6.45 -11.59 14.82
N ALA A 85 5.77 -10.55 14.36
CA ALA A 85 4.44 -10.66 13.79
C ALA A 85 4.25 -9.65 12.66
N GLY A 86 3.28 -9.94 11.79
CA GLY A 86 2.91 -9.06 10.70
C GLY A 86 1.54 -9.40 10.15
N VAL A 87 0.96 -8.46 9.41
CA VAL A 87 -0.34 -8.64 8.74
C VAL A 87 -0.27 -8.03 7.35
N PHE A 88 -0.67 -8.81 6.34
CA PHE A 88 -1.01 -8.32 5.01
C PHE A 88 -2.51 -7.99 4.91
N TRP A 89 -2.80 -6.86 4.29
CA TRP A 89 -4.08 -6.58 3.64
C TRP A 89 -4.07 -7.29 2.27
N GLN A 90 -4.94 -8.28 2.13
CA GLN A 90 -4.98 -9.20 0.99
C GLN A 90 -6.23 -9.02 0.14
N GLU A 91 -6.12 -9.32 -1.15
CA GLU A 91 -7.26 -9.44 -2.07
C GLU A 91 -7.22 -10.78 -2.86
N PRO A 92 -8.26 -11.62 -2.74
CA PRO A 92 -9.22 -11.64 -1.62
C PRO A 92 -8.51 -12.04 -0.32
N GLU A 93 -9.26 -12.16 0.77
CA GLU A 93 -8.72 -12.68 2.03
C GLU A 93 -8.02 -14.04 1.84
N ARG A 94 -6.93 -14.26 2.59
CA ARG A 94 -6.13 -15.50 2.59
C ARG A 94 -5.47 -15.86 1.26
N ASN A 95 -5.37 -14.92 0.32
CA ASN A 95 -4.70 -15.14 -0.95
C ASN A 95 -3.17 -15.07 -0.79
N TRP A 96 -2.53 -16.23 -0.68
CA TRP A 96 -1.08 -16.39 -0.66
C TRP A 96 -0.49 -16.70 -2.05
N GLY A 97 -0.98 -16.03 -3.09
CA GLY A 97 -0.48 -16.17 -4.46
C GLY A 97 -0.97 -17.42 -5.19
N THR A 98 -2.11 -17.98 -4.77
CA THR A 98 -2.67 -19.23 -5.31
C THR A 98 -3.95 -19.03 -6.12
N ILE A 99 -4.51 -17.82 -6.16
CA ILE A 99 -5.79 -17.53 -6.83
C ILE A 99 -5.53 -16.73 -8.11
N GLU A 100 -5.84 -17.29 -9.28
CA GLU A 100 -5.49 -16.72 -10.59
C GLU A 100 -6.16 -15.38 -10.92
N ASN A 101 -7.46 -15.20 -10.64
CA ASN A 101 -8.22 -14.02 -11.06
C ASN A 101 -8.51 -13.08 -9.88
N ALA A 102 -7.46 -12.70 -9.16
CA ALA A 102 -7.53 -11.92 -7.93
C ALA A 102 -6.54 -10.74 -7.92
N GLY A 103 -6.70 -9.85 -6.94
CA GLY A 103 -5.90 -8.65 -6.81
C GLY A 103 -6.38 -7.50 -7.69
N PHE A 104 -5.68 -6.37 -7.59
CA PHE A 104 -6.00 -5.15 -8.31
C PHE A 104 -4.91 -4.77 -9.29
N ASP A 105 -5.30 -4.18 -10.41
CA ASP A 105 -4.39 -3.45 -11.29
C ASP A 105 -4.26 -2.00 -10.77
N LEU A 106 -3.08 -1.69 -10.23
CA LEU A 106 -2.74 -0.37 -9.69
C LEU A 106 -1.73 0.34 -10.60
N THR A 107 -1.67 -0.03 -11.89
CA THR A 107 -0.80 0.60 -12.88
C THR A 107 -1.07 2.10 -12.95
N GLY A 108 0.00 2.88 -12.88
CA GLY A 108 -0.04 4.34 -12.86
C GLY A 108 0.16 4.95 -11.47
N ALA A 109 -0.02 4.19 -10.39
CA ALA A 109 0.36 4.64 -9.06
C ALA A 109 1.89 4.81 -8.99
N THR A 110 2.32 5.94 -8.44
CA THR A 110 3.73 6.31 -8.27
C THR A 110 4.15 6.32 -6.81
N LYS A 111 3.19 6.30 -5.88
CA LYS A 111 3.45 6.23 -4.45
C LYS A 111 2.32 5.51 -3.70
N LEU A 112 2.67 4.93 -2.55
CA LEU A 112 1.75 4.50 -1.51
C LEU A 112 2.02 5.37 -0.28
N THR A 113 1.01 6.10 0.19
CA THR A 113 1.11 6.95 1.36
C THR A 113 0.23 6.44 2.49
N PHE A 114 0.64 6.72 3.71
CA PHE A 114 -0.09 6.36 4.92
C PHE A 114 0.38 7.24 6.09
N TRP A 115 -0.47 7.40 7.09
CA TRP A 115 -0.12 8.02 8.35
C TRP A 115 0.13 6.97 9.41
N ALA A 116 1.15 7.17 10.23
CA ALA A 116 1.43 6.31 11.36
C ALA A 116 1.89 7.09 12.59
N LYS A 117 1.53 6.58 13.76
CA LYS A 117 2.07 6.99 15.06
C LYS A 117 2.19 5.81 16.01
N GLY A 118 3.13 5.90 16.93
CA GLY A 118 3.26 5.02 18.08
C GLY A 118 2.37 5.47 19.24
N LYS A 119 2.05 4.55 20.16
CA LYS A 119 1.32 4.89 21.39
C LYS A 119 2.22 5.61 22.39
N ASN A 120 3.41 5.07 22.63
CA ASN A 120 4.39 5.53 23.59
C ASN A 120 5.49 6.37 22.93
N GLY A 121 5.67 6.23 21.61
CA GLY A 121 6.84 6.71 20.91
C GLY A 121 8.00 5.73 21.11
N ASN A 122 8.83 5.60 20.07
CA ASN A 122 9.92 4.63 19.93
C ASN A 122 9.50 3.20 19.55
N GLU A 123 8.22 2.91 19.32
CA GLU A 123 7.82 1.64 18.70
C GLU A 123 8.53 1.46 17.35
N ARG A 124 9.16 0.31 17.13
CA ARG A 124 9.91 0.04 15.91
C ARG A 124 9.14 -0.89 14.98
N ILE A 125 8.84 -0.38 13.81
CA ILE A 125 8.29 -1.17 12.71
C ILE A 125 9.44 -1.59 11.80
N GLU A 126 9.64 -2.89 11.61
CA GLU A 126 10.74 -3.40 10.79
C GLU A 126 10.52 -3.11 9.31
N GLU A 127 9.28 -3.24 8.84
CA GLU A 127 8.94 -2.98 7.46
C GLU A 127 7.47 -2.54 7.36
N PHE A 128 7.22 -1.50 6.57
CA PHE A 128 5.95 -1.30 5.88
C PHE A 128 6.15 -1.57 4.40
N LYS A 129 5.24 -2.31 3.76
CA LYS A 129 5.39 -2.68 2.36
C LYS A 129 4.06 -2.82 1.62
N MET A 130 4.17 -2.91 0.30
CA MET A 130 3.17 -3.48 -0.57
C MET A 130 3.78 -4.56 -1.47
N GLY A 131 2.90 -5.43 -1.96
CA GLY A 131 3.25 -6.58 -2.77
C GLY A 131 4.21 -7.56 -2.07
N GLY A 132 4.83 -8.43 -2.87
CA GLY A 132 5.79 -9.42 -2.40
C GLY A 132 5.19 -10.74 -1.93
N ILE A 133 3.87 -10.93 -2.01
CA ILE A 133 3.25 -12.26 -1.89
C ILE A 133 3.60 -13.06 -3.14
N THR A 134 4.43 -14.09 -2.96
CA THR A 134 4.87 -14.98 -4.04
C THR A 134 3.86 -16.09 -4.31
N GLY A 135 3.97 -16.77 -5.46
CA GLY A 135 3.15 -17.91 -5.82
C GLY A 135 2.94 -17.96 -7.33
N ALA A 136 2.20 -18.96 -7.81
CA ALA A 136 1.85 -19.05 -9.24
C ALA A 136 1.09 -17.81 -9.74
N PHE A 137 0.34 -17.18 -8.84
CA PHE A 137 -0.49 -16.00 -9.10
C PHE A 137 -0.20 -14.87 -8.09
N GLY A 138 1.06 -14.74 -7.69
CA GLY A 138 1.54 -13.73 -6.75
C GLY A 138 1.54 -12.30 -7.29
N ASP A 139 2.02 -11.38 -6.45
CA ASP A 139 2.21 -9.98 -6.80
C ASP A 139 3.23 -9.82 -7.93
N THR A 140 3.01 -8.84 -8.79
CA THR A 140 3.93 -8.56 -9.91
C THR A 140 5.16 -7.74 -9.52
N ASP A 141 5.14 -7.09 -8.36
CA ASP A 141 6.27 -6.37 -7.81
C ASP A 141 6.11 -6.21 -6.28
N THR A 142 7.11 -5.60 -5.64
CA THR A 142 7.08 -5.23 -4.23
C THR A 142 7.84 -3.94 -3.99
N ALA A 143 7.41 -3.17 -3.00
CA ALA A 143 8.11 -1.99 -2.51
C ALA A 143 7.84 -1.83 -1.02
N GLY A 144 8.80 -1.28 -0.27
CA GLY A 144 8.65 -1.06 1.16
C GLY A 144 9.67 -0.07 1.70
N ILE A 145 9.45 0.32 2.95
CA ILE A 145 10.33 1.17 3.75
C ILE A 145 10.46 0.56 5.14
N GLY A 146 11.63 0.74 5.75
CA GLY A 146 11.91 0.18 7.06
C GLY A 146 13.40 0.08 7.32
N PRO A 147 13.82 -0.01 8.59
CA PRO A 147 12.98 0.10 9.79
C PRO A 147 12.53 1.54 10.04
N ILE A 148 11.41 1.71 10.74
CA ILE A 148 10.86 3.02 11.15
C ILE A 148 10.64 3.01 12.66
N VAL A 149 11.18 4.02 13.34
CA VAL A 149 10.89 4.30 14.75
C VAL A 149 9.78 5.33 14.81
N LEU A 150 8.61 4.95 15.29
CA LEU A 150 7.43 5.79 15.31
C LEU A 150 7.50 6.83 16.44
N THR A 151 6.94 8.00 16.17
CA THR A 151 6.72 9.04 17.19
C THR A 151 5.29 8.99 17.71
N GLN A 152 5.04 9.65 18.85
CA GLN A 152 3.66 9.84 19.35
C GLN A 152 2.82 10.77 18.46
N GLU A 153 3.47 11.60 17.65
CA GLU A 153 2.79 12.43 16.65
C GLU A 153 2.57 11.67 15.35
N TRP A 154 1.42 11.93 14.72
CA TRP A 154 1.11 11.44 13.39
C TRP A 154 2.12 11.98 12.37
N LYS A 155 2.71 11.06 11.61
CA LYS A 155 3.59 11.40 10.48
C LYS A 155 3.14 10.66 9.24
N GLN A 156 3.19 11.35 8.11
CA GLN A 156 2.99 10.71 6.83
C GLN A 156 4.28 10.02 6.39
N TYR A 157 4.12 8.80 5.89
CA TYR A 157 5.17 8.03 5.27
C TYR A 157 4.81 7.75 3.82
N THR A 158 5.83 7.51 2.99
CA THR A 158 5.65 7.30 1.56
C THR A 158 6.57 6.18 1.10
N ILE A 159 5.98 5.17 0.46
CA ILE A 159 6.70 4.14 -0.28
C ILE A 159 6.70 4.57 -1.76
N ASN A 160 7.88 4.70 -2.35
CA ASN A 160 8.03 5.06 -3.76
C ASN A 160 7.70 3.86 -4.65
N LEU A 161 6.75 4.03 -5.57
CA LEU A 161 6.32 3.02 -6.54
C LEU A 161 6.70 3.38 -7.99
N SER A 162 7.46 4.46 -8.19
CA SER A 162 7.87 4.89 -9.52
C SER A 162 8.58 3.76 -10.27
N GLY A 163 8.06 3.39 -11.44
CA GLY A 163 8.61 2.34 -12.30
C GLY A 163 8.30 0.91 -11.87
N LYS A 164 7.49 0.70 -10.82
CA LYS A 164 7.05 -0.63 -10.39
C LYS A 164 6.00 -1.23 -11.32
N ASN A 165 6.03 -2.55 -11.47
CA ASN A 165 5.00 -3.26 -12.23
C ASN A 165 3.80 -3.60 -11.33
N LEU A 166 2.77 -2.75 -11.37
CA LEU A 166 1.61 -2.84 -10.48
C LEU A 166 0.36 -3.45 -11.12
N ARG A 167 0.52 -4.19 -12.22
CA ARG A 167 -0.61 -4.78 -12.97
C ARG A 167 -1.43 -5.81 -12.18
N ARG A 168 -0.86 -6.34 -11.09
CA ARG A 168 -1.53 -7.32 -10.23
C ARG A 168 -0.95 -7.28 -8.83
N ILE A 169 -1.70 -6.67 -7.91
CA ILE A 169 -1.37 -6.57 -6.50
C ILE A 169 -2.46 -7.26 -5.67
N ILE A 170 -2.08 -8.35 -5.02
CA ILE A 170 -2.87 -9.11 -4.05
C ILE A 170 -2.49 -8.73 -2.61
N GLY A 171 -1.25 -8.26 -2.36
CA GLY A 171 -0.82 -7.73 -1.06
C GLY A 171 -0.83 -6.20 -1.04
N GLY A 172 -1.96 -5.59 -0.69
CA GLY A 172 -2.17 -4.14 -0.80
C GLY A 172 -1.39 -3.29 0.20
N PHE A 173 -1.16 -3.81 1.40
CA PHE A 173 -0.34 -3.15 2.43
C PHE A 173 0.08 -4.20 3.45
N ALA A 174 1.24 -4.03 4.08
CA ALA A 174 1.65 -4.85 5.20
C ALA A 174 2.58 -4.12 6.14
N TRP A 175 2.63 -4.61 7.37
CA TRP A 175 3.62 -4.25 8.36
C TRP A 175 4.24 -5.50 8.99
N SER A 176 5.43 -5.35 9.54
CA SER A 176 6.05 -6.34 10.43
C SER A 176 6.80 -5.67 11.58
N VAL A 177 6.81 -6.33 12.74
CA VAL A 177 7.51 -5.90 13.97
C VAL A 177 8.25 -7.07 14.59
N ASN A 178 9.23 -6.80 15.45
CA ASN A 178 10.04 -7.83 16.11
C ASN A 178 10.27 -7.50 17.60
N LEU A 179 10.02 -8.47 18.49
CA LEU A 179 10.20 -8.31 19.94
C LEU A 179 11.65 -8.13 20.38
N ASP A 180 12.63 -8.45 19.54
CA ASP A 180 14.03 -8.17 19.83
C ASP A 180 14.29 -6.65 19.90
N ASN A 181 13.49 -5.86 19.18
CA ASN A 181 13.56 -4.39 19.22
C ASN A 181 12.44 -3.75 20.05
N ASP A 182 11.30 -4.43 20.22
CA ASP A 182 10.18 -4.02 21.08
C ASP A 182 9.89 -5.09 22.16
N PRO A 183 10.77 -5.27 23.18
CA PRO A 183 10.69 -6.40 24.12
C PRO A 183 9.46 -6.40 25.04
N GLN A 184 8.78 -5.27 25.15
CA GLN A 184 7.51 -5.14 25.89
C GLN A 184 6.28 -5.30 24.99
N GLY A 185 6.49 -5.58 23.70
CA GLY A 185 5.47 -5.46 22.67
C GLY A 185 5.32 -4.00 22.22
N CYS A 186 4.41 -3.77 21.29
CA CYS A 186 4.18 -2.45 20.72
C CYS A 186 2.69 -2.23 20.42
N THR A 187 2.25 -0.98 20.56
CA THR A 187 0.96 -0.51 20.05
C THR A 187 1.20 0.67 19.11
N PHE A 188 0.65 0.61 17.90
CA PHE A 188 0.76 1.69 16.94
C PHE A 188 -0.54 1.83 16.15
N TYR A 189 -0.67 2.98 15.50
CA TYR A 189 -1.86 3.40 14.78
C TYR A 189 -1.50 3.68 13.33
N LEU A 190 -2.40 3.32 12.42
CA LEU A 190 -2.30 3.58 10.98
C LEU A 190 -3.58 4.25 10.50
N ASP A 191 -3.45 5.20 9.59
CA ASP A 191 -4.58 5.90 9.00
C ASP A 191 -4.30 6.30 7.55
N ASP A 192 -5.37 6.52 6.78
CA ASP A 192 -5.36 7.14 5.45
C ASP A 192 -4.36 6.47 4.47
N ILE A 193 -4.42 5.14 4.37
CA ILE A 193 -3.53 4.29 3.56
C ILE A 193 -4.03 4.25 2.11
N LYS A 194 -3.27 4.82 1.17
CA LYS A 194 -3.73 5.00 -0.22
C LYS A 194 -2.60 5.03 -1.26
N TYR A 195 -2.93 4.50 -2.44
CA TYR A 195 -2.12 4.60 -3.66
C TYR A 195 -2.45 5.89 -4.42
N GLU A 196 -1.42 6.53 -4.99
CA GLU A 196 -1.50 7.79 -5.74
C GLU A 196 -0.53 7.85 -6.92
#